data_AF-A0A3C0AX16-F1
#
_entry.id   AF-A0A3C0AX16-F1
#
_cell.length_a   1.000
_cell.length_b   1.000
_cell.length_c   1.000
_cell.angle_alpha   90.00
_cell.angle_beta   90.00
_cell.angle_gamma   90.00
#
_symmetry.space_group_name_H-M   'P 1'
#
loop_
_entity.id
_entity.type
_entity.pdbx_description
1 polymer ?
#
loop_
_entity_poly.entity_id
_entity_poly.type
_entity_poly.pdbx_seq_one_letter_code
_entity_poly.pdbx_strand_id
1 'polypeptide(L)'
;MTKLLLSGILLLCSFSFFGQSLDTLFVTKCQDINWTSQYRNSDRFKTIKFEDGSSINLDGFIKIGKPSGTNSSQVVNTGLFNSTVQQQNNFSYLMLGRMGMAMMGGITYLPENLKGLDAKIIEIKLVHSGLSKNSLAGPVLILEINRVTVSVLNYKLAFENGELINPNRPMNRSEAIAALKEQKDLLDLGMITNEQYETKKKELSKFIK
;
A
#
# COMPACT_ATOMS: atom_id res chain seq x y z
N MET A 1 19.70 29.98 64.68
CA MET A 1 20.20 29.99 63.29
C MET A 1 19.50 28.89 62.52
N THR A 2 18.44 29.29 61.82
CA THR A 2 17.61 28.47 60.95
C THR A 2 18.15 28.51 59.53
N LYS A 3 18.26 27.35 58.87
CA LYS A 3 17.71 27.08 57.52
C LYS A 3 18.19 25.71 57.03
N LEU A 4 17.24 24.77 56.97
CA LEU A 4 17.26 23.65 56.05
C LEU A 4 17.54 24.18 54.63
N LEU A 5 18.49 23.58 53.91
CA LEU A 5 18.51 23.61 52.46
C LEU A 5 18.36 22.18 51.95
N LEU A 6 17.08 21.79 51.87
CA LEU A 6 16.59 20.69 51.07
C LEU A 6 16.40 21.24 49.64
N SER A 7 17.30 20.90 48.73
CA SER A 7 17.14 21.07 47.28
C SER A 7 18.03 20.00 46.66
N GLY A 8 17.51 18.83 46.32
CA GLY A 8 16.47 18.66 45.31
C GLY A 8 17.17 18.23 44.03
N ILE A 9 17.68 17.00 44.02
CA ILE A 9 18.22 16.35 42.81
C ILE A 9 17.07 16.25 41.81
N LEU A 10 17.05 17.15 40.83
CA LEU A 10 16.15 17.10 39.69
C LEU A 10 16.72 16.06 38.69
N LEU A 11 16.50 14.78 39.01
CA LEU A 11 16.74 13.68 38.09
C LEU A 11 15.57 13.59 37.11
N LEU A 12 15.90 13.36 35.83
CA LEU A 12 15.07 12.70 34.81
C LEU A 12 13.88 13.49 34.26
N CYS A 13 14.08 14.11 33.10
CA CYS A 13 13.29 13.84 31.88
C CYS A 13 13.88 14.66 30.72
N SER A 14 15.05 14.26 30.23
CA SER A 14 15.48 14.67 28.89
C SER A 14 14.55 13.98 27.90
N PHE A 15 13.51 14.70 27.52
CA PHE A 15 12.56 14.43 26.44
C PHE A 15 12.91 13.25 25.52
N SER A 16 12.29 12.10 25.75
CA SER A 16 12.08 11.08 24.71
C SER A 16 11.03 11.59 23.71
N PHE A 17 11.34 12.65 22.96
CA PHE A 17 10.46 13.19 21.91
C PHE A 17 10.56 12.41 20.59
N PHE A 18 11.34 11.32 20.54
CA PHE A 18 11.45 10.49 19.36
C PHE A 18 10.47 9.32 19.43
N GLY A 19 9.31 9.49 18.79
CA GLY A 19 8.40 8.38 18.55
C GLY A 19 6.94 8.71 18.25
N GLN A 20 6.52 9.97 18.10
CA GLN A 20 5.15 10.25 17.67
C GLN A 20 5.01 9.93 16.18
N SER A 21 4.36 8.81 15.87
CA SER A 21 3.83 8.55 14.53
C SER A 21 2.86 9.67 14.17
N LEU A 22 3.08 10.30 13.02
CA LEU A 22 2.20 11.34 12.49
C LEU A 22 0.88 10.71 12.05
N ASP A 23 -0.21 11.47 12.03
CA ASP A 23 -1.52 10.86 11.79
C ASP A 23 -1.74 10.47 10.32
N THR A 24 -1.38 11.32 9.35
CA THR A 24 -1.69 11.05 7.93
C THR A 24 -0.61 11.49 6.95
N LEU A 25 -0.20 10.57 6.06
CA LEU A 25 0.65 10.80 4.89
C LEU A 25 -0.23 11.07 3.66
N PHE A 26 -0.17 12.29 3.14
CA PHE A 26 -0.90 12.67 1.93
C PHE A 26 -0.01 12.46 0.70
N VAL A 27 -0.34 11.48 -0.13
CA VAL A 27 0.46 11.14 -1.32
C VAL A 27 0.57 12.34 -2.28
N THR A 28 -0.52 13.08 -2.46
CA THR A 28 -0.58 14.28 -3.30
C THR A 28 0.36 15.41 -2.86
N LYS A 29 0.82 15.40 -1.59
CA LYS A 29 1.75 16.39 -1.05
C LYS A 29 3.21 15.97 -1.12
N CYS A 30 3.50 14.73 -1.48
CA CYS A 30 4.87 14.21 -1.55
C CYS A 30 5.73 14.90 -2.64
N GLN A 31 5.10 15.61 -3.58
CA GLN A 31 5.76 16.41 -4.61
C GLN A 31 5.93 17.90 -4.24
N ASP A 32 5.56 18.31 -3.02
CA ASP A 32 5.72 19.68 -2.52
C ASP A 32 6.88 19.74 -1.52
N ILE A 33 7.99 20.37 -1.91
CA ILE A 33 9.20 20.47 -1.07
C ILE A 33 8.93 21.24 0.24
N ASN A 34 8.06 22.25 0.21
CA ASN A 34 7.73 23.02 1.41
C ASN A 34 6.97 22.17 2.43
N TRP A 35 6.20 21.19 1.94
CA TRP A 35 5.52 20.21 2.78
C TRP A 35 6.48 19.10 3.23
N THR A 36 7.26 18.50 2.31
CA THR A 36 8.13 17.36 2.65
C THR A 36 9.27 17.73 3.60
N SER A 37 9.80 18.96 3.52
CA SER A 37 10.91 19.43 4.37
C SER A 37 10.58 19.56 5.86
N GLN A 38 9.30 19.47 6.22
CA GLN A 38 8.81 19.42 7.60
C GLN A 38 9.05 18.05 8.24
N TYR A 39 9.28 17.02 7.43
CA TYR A 39 9.44 15.65 7.86
C TYR A 39 10.89 15.19 7.71
N ARG A 40 11.28 14.22 8.53
CA ARG A 40 12.56 13.54 8.43
C ARG A 40 12.42 12.30 7.55
N ASN A 41 13.55 11.86 7.03
CA ASN A 41 13.59 10.61 6.29
C ASN A 41 13.15 9.44 7.18
N SER A 42 12.24 8.62 6.66
CA SER A 42 11.59 7.50 7.37
C SER A 42 10.66 7.90 8.53
N ASP A 43 10.16 9.14 8.58
CA ASP A 43 9.04 9.48 9.46
C ASP A 43 7.84 8.58 9.14
N ARG A 44 7.20 8.08 10.20
CA ARG A 44 6.14 7.07 10.14
C ARG A 44 4.77 7.67 10.38
N PHE A 45 3.78 7.11 9.71
CA PHE A 45 2.40 7.60 9.72
C PHE A 45 1.40 6.50 10.10
N LYS A 46 0.27 6.88 10.69
CA LYS A 46 -0.85 5.96 10.99
C LYS A 46 -1.80 5.75 9.82
N THR A 47 -1.88 6.68 8.89
CA THR A 47 -2.80 6.61 7.75
C THR A 47 -2.08 7.09 6.49
N ILE A 48 -2.38 6.46 5.34
CA ILE A 48 -2.02 6.98 4.02
C ILE A 48 -3.30 7.39 3.27
N LYS A 49 -3.26 8.55 2.61
CA LYS A 49 -4.32 9.03 1.73
C LYS A 49 -3.83 9.15 0.29
N PHE A 50 -4.43 8.39 -0.60
CA PHE A 50 -4.08 8.29 -2.02
C PHE A 50 -4.70 9.42 -2.85
N GLU A 51 -4.27 9.53 -4.10
CA GLU A 51 -4.71 10.54 -5.06
C GLU A 51 -6.20 10.45 -5.40
N ASP A 52 -6.77 9.23 -5.37
CA ASP A 52 -8.20 8.99 -5.57
C ASP A 52 -9.05 9.37 -4.33
N GLY A 53 -8.42 9.90 -3.29
CA GLY A 53 -9.06 10.32 -2.04
C GLY A 53 -9.31 9.18 -1.04
N SER A 54 -9.10 7.92 -1.43
CA SER A 54 -9.18 6.79 -0.52
C SER A 54 -8.05 6.80 0.50
N SER A 55 -8.27 6.08 1.60
CA SER A 55 -7.29 5.98 2.68
C SER A 55 -7.22 4.57 3.24
N ILE A 56 -6.03 4.22 3.74
CA ILE A 56 -5.81 2.99 4.48
C ILE A 56 -5.00 3.32 5.74
N ASN A 57 -5.41 2.74 6.85
CA ASN A 57 -4.72 2.88 8.12
C ASN A 57 -3.61 1.84 8.25
N LEU A 58 -2.66 2.12 9.14
CA LEU A 58 -1.79 1.12 9.73
C LEU A 58 -2.66 -0.02 10.29
N ASP A 59 -2.19 -1.25 10.14
CA ASP A 59 -2.92 -2.48 10.42
C ASP A 59 -4.16 -2.72 9.55
N GLY A 60 -4.47 -1.82 8.61
CA GLY A 60 -5.43 -2.05 7.53
C GLY A 60 -4.90 -3.04 6.48
N PHE A 61 -5.77 -3.45 5.56
CA PHE A 61 -5.46 -4.48 4.56
C PHE A 61 -5.49 -3.92 3.13
N ILE A 62 -4.58 -4.40 2.30
CA ILE A 62 -4.56 -4.26 0.83
C ILE A 62 -4.61 -5.66 0.23
N LYS A 63 -5.33 -5.84 -0.87
CA LYS A 63 -5.38 -7.13 -1.55
C LYS A 63 -4.26 -7.25 -2.58
N ILE A 64 -3.60 -8.42 -2.61
CA ILE A 64 -2.63 -8.76 -3.65
C ILE A 64 -3.38 -9.18 -4.90
N GLY A 65 -3.18 -8.44 -5.98
CA GLY A 65 -3.81 -8.70 -7.27
C GLY A 65 -3.01 -9.67 -8.13
N LYS A 66 -2.95 -9.43 -9.44
CA LYS A 66 -2.27 -10.31 -10.39
C LYS A 66 -0.83 -9.81 -10.60
N PRO A 67 0.15 -10.71 -10.80
CA PRO A 67 1.48 -10.31 -11.25
C PRO A 67 1.39 -9.52 -12.56
N SER A 68 2.19 -8.45 -12.70
CA SER A 68 2.25 -7.67 -13.95
C SER A 68 2.96 -8.40 -15.11
N GLY A 69 3.58 -9.56 -14.84
CA GLY A 69 4.15 -10.44 -15.86
C GLY A 69 5.46 -9.95 -16.48
N THR A 70 6.05 -8.89 -15.94
CA THR A 70 7.35 -8.36 -16.41
C THR A 70 8.55 -9.02 -15.72
N ASN A 71 8.31 -9.78 -14.65
CA ASN A 71 9.31 -10.61 -13.98
C ASN A 71 8.87 -12.07 -14.00
N SER A 72 9.82 -12.99 -14.15
CA SER A 72 9.57 -14.43 -14.06
C SER A 72 10.75 -15.13 -13.41
N SER A 73 10.47 -16.16 -12.61
CA SER A 73 11.48 -17.07 -12.07
C SER A 73 11.28 -18.48 -12.62
N GLN A 74 12.36 -19.26 -12.64
CA GLN A 74 12.29 -20.69 -12.89
C GLN A 74 12.19 -21.43 -11.56
N VAL A 75 11.16 -22.23 -11.39
CA VAL A 75 11.00 -23.16 -10.28
C VAL A 75 11.43 -24.53 -10.76
N VAL A 76 12.49 -25.07 -10.15
CA VAL A 76 12.97 -26.42 -10.43
C VAL A 76 12.38 -27.37 -9.39
N ASN A 77 11.54 -28.29 -9.84
CA ASN A 77 10.98 -29.34 -9.00
C ASN A 77 11.74 -30.63 -9.28
N THR A 78 12.69 -30.97 -8.41
CA THR A 78 13.55 -32.16 -8.54
C THR A 78 12.98 -33.30 -7.71
N GLY A 79 12.47 -34.32 -8.38
CA GLY A 79 12.15 -35.62 -7.79
C GLY A 79 13.32 -36.61 -7.90
N LEU A 80 13.17 -37.78 -7.28
CA LEU A 80 14.22 -38.81 -7.20
C LEU A 80 14.71 -39.32 -8.58
N PHE A 81 13.89 -39.19 -9.62
CA PHE A 81 14.17 -39.67 -10.98
C PHE A 81 13.94 -38.64 -12.10
N ASN A 82 13.42 -37.44 -11.78
CA ASN A 82 13.15 -36.43 -12.81
C ASN A 82 13.14 -35.01 -12.24
N SER A 83 13.58 -34.03 -13.04
CA SER A 83 13.52 -32.61 -12.71
C SER A 83 12.61 -31.89 -13.70
N THR A 84 11.58 -31.22 -13.20
CA THR A 84 10.71 -30.37 -14.02
C THR A 84 11.04 -28.91 -13.76
N VAL A 85 11.27 -28.13 -14.82
CA VAL A 85 11.44 -26.67 -14.73
C VAL A 85 10.14 -26.01 -15.14
N GLN A 86 9.55 -25.22 -14.24
CA GLN A 86 8.36 -24.42 -14.52
C GLN A 86 8.70 -22.94 -14.44
N GLN A 87 8.21 -22.16 -15.40
CA GLN A 87 8.29 -20.71 -15.35
C GLN A 87 7.14 -20.16 -14.51
N GLN A 88 7.45 -19.34 -13.52
CA GLN A 88 6.48 -18.67 -12.67
C GLN A 88 6.58 -17.17 -12.88
N ASN A 89 5.44 -16.52 -13.16
CA ASN A 89 5.39 -15.06 -13.22
C ASN A 89 5.49 -14.49 -11.81
N ASN A 90 6.24 -13.41 -11.65
CA ASN A 90 6.38 -12.72 -10.37
C ASN A 90 5.80 -11.32 -10.47
N PHE A 91 5.49 -10.77 -9.30
CA PHE A 91 5.17 -9.36 -9.17
C PHE A 91 6.42 -8.52 -9.46
N SER A 92 6.25 -7.30 -9.91
CA SER A 92 7.35 -6.43 -10.34
C SER A 92 7.55 -5.25 -9.40
N TYR A 93 6.54 -4.91 -8.63
CA TYR A 93 6.58 -3.81 -7.68
C TYR A 93 6.44 -4.27 -6.24
N LEU A 94 6.37 -5.58 -6.01
CA LEU A 94 6.32 -6.21 -4.69
C LEU A 94 7.55 -7.09 -4.50
N MET A 95 8.28 -6.85 -3.41
CA MET A 95 9.53 -7.53 -3.09
C MET A 95 9.43 -8.22 -1.74
N LEU A 96 9.94 -9.45 -1.65
CA LEU A 96 10.12 -10.15 -0.39
C LEU A 96 11.19 -9.46 0.48
N GLY A 97 10.84 -9.24 1.75
CA GLY A 97 11.72 -8.60 2.73
C GLY A 97 11.73 -7.08 2.64
N ARG A 98 12.80 -6.48 3.18
CA ARG A 98 13.02 -5.03 3.26
C ARG A 98 14.13 -4.60 2.32
N MET A 99 14.07 -3.37 1.82
CA MET A 99 15.06 -2.81 0.88
C MET A 99 16.52 -2.98 1.33
N GLY A 100 16.80 -2.87 2.63
CA GLY A 100 18.16 -3.08 3.16
C GLY A 100 18.74 -4.47 2.87
N MET A 101 17.90 -5.52 2.89
CA MET A 101 18.33 -6.87 2.50
C MET A 101 18.57 -6.98 1.00
N ALA A 102 17.73 -6.31 0.20
CA ALA A 102 17.84 -6.32 -1.25
C ALA A 102 19.12 -5.62 -1.75
N MET A 103 19.57 -4.58 -1.05
CA MET A 103 20.86 -3.93 -1.36
C MET A 103 22.06 -4.85 -1.12
N MET A 104 21.94 -5.85 -0.24
CA MET A 104 23.01 -6.79 0.08
C MET A 104 22.98 -8.06 -0.77
N GLY A 105 21.79 -8.54 -1.15
CA GLY A 105 21.61 -9.85 -1.80
C GLY A 105 20.82 -9.83 -3.10
N GLY A 106 20.46 -8.66 -3.62
CA GLY A 106 19.58 -8.51 -4.78
C GLY A 106 18.10 -8.53 -4.43
N ILE A 107 17.28 -8.08 -5.37
CA ILE A 107 15.82 -8.02 -5.23
C ILE A 107 15.24 -9.41 -5.46
N THR A 108 14.52 -9.94 -4.48
CA THR A 108 13.66 -11.11 -4.65
C THR A 108 12.21 -10.66 -4.75
N TYR A 109 11.63 -10.79 -5.93
CA TYR A 109 10.25 -10.38 -6.19
C TYR A 109 9.23 -11.32 -5.51
N LEU A 110 8.05 -10.78 -5.19
CA LEU A 110 6.95 -11.58 -4.66
C LEU A 110 6.54 -12.64 -5.71
N PRO A 111 6.36 -13.91 -5.32
CA PRO A 111 5.94 -14.97 -6.24
C PRO A 111 4.43 -14.97 -6.49
N GLU A 112 3.99 -15.39 -7.68
CA GLU A 112 2.56 -15.44 -8.06
C GLU A 112 1.66 -16.25 -7.12
N ASN A 113 2.17 -17.28 -6.43
CA ASN A 113 1.36 -18.13 -5.56
C ASN A 113 0.75 -17.37 -4.35
N LEU A 114 1.17 -16.12 -4.11
CA LEU A 114 0.58 -15.24 -3.09
C LEU A 114 -0.50 -14.30 -3.65
N LYS A 115 -0.83 -14.39 -4.94
CA LYS A 115 -1.97 -13.71 -5.58
C LYS A 115 -3.27 -13.97 -4.83
N GLY A 116 -4.07 -12.92 -4.68
CA GLY A 116 -5.42 -12.97 -4.12
C GLY A 116 -5.47 -12.92 -2.59
N LEU A 117 -4.33 -13.01 -1.91
CA LEU A 117 -4.25 -12.90 -0.46
C LEU A 117 -4.39 -11.44 0.01
N ASP A 118 -4.87 -11.27 1.24
CA ASP A 118 -4.86 -9.98 1.92
C ASP A 118 -3.50 -9.75 2.60
N ALA A 119 -2.99 -8.54 2.44
CA ALA A 119 -1.72 -8.08 2.99
C ALA A 119 -1.98 -6.96 4.00
N LYS A 120 -1.54 -7.14 5.24
CA LYS A 120 -1.68 -6.14 6.29
C LYS A 120 -0.60 -5.07 6.12
N ILE A 121 -0.95 -3.79 6.21
CA ILE A 121 0.02 -2.70 6.23
C ILE A 121 0.67 -2.64 7.61
N ILE A 122 1.98 -2.91 7.68
CA ILE A 122 2.75 -2.88 8.93
C ILE A 122 3.66 -1.65 9.05
N GLU A 123 3.87 -0.91 7.96
CA GLU A 123 4.58 0.36 8.00
C GLU A 123 4.11 1.29 6.89
N ILE A 124 3.83 2.54 7.25
CA ILE A 124 3.63 3.65 6.33
C ILE A 124 4.70 4.67 6.68
N LYS A 125 5.58 4.99 5.73
CA LYS A 125 6.63 5.98 5.96
C LYS A 125 6.88 6.86 4.76
N LEU A 126 7.44 8.04 5.02
CA LEU A 126 7.92 8.95 3.99
C LEU A 126 9.43 8.74 3.79
N VAL A 127 9.86 8.60 2.54
CA VAL A 127 11.29 8.52 2.19
C VAL A 127 11.65 9.61 1.20
N HIS A 128 12.68 10.38 1.51
CA HIS A 128 13.20 11.45 0.67
C HIS A 128 14.02 10.90 -0.49
N SER A 129 13.82 11.44 -1.69
CA SER A 129 14.55 11.03 -2.89
C SER A 129 16.00 11.51 -2.88
N GLY A 130 16.28 12.68 -2.30
CA GLY A 130 17.61 13.28 -2.23
C GLY A 130 18.40 12.94 -0.96
N LEU A 131 17.95 11.94 -0.17
CA LEU A 131 18.52 11.58 1.15
C LEU A 131 18.66 12.76 2.13
N SER A 132 17.95 13.86 1.89
CA SER A 132 17.93 15.05 2.72
C SER A 132 16.50 15.56 2.85
N LYS A 133 16.20 16.24 3.97
CA LYS A 133 14.86 16.80 4.21
C LYS A 133 14.43 17.81 3.15
N ASN A 134 15.36 18.49 2.50
CA ASN A 134 15.08 19.49 1.46
C ASN A 134 14.94 18.84 0.07
N SER A 135 14.17 17.77 -0.02
CA SER A 135 13.94 17.08 -1.29
C SER A 135 12.51 16.55 -1.38
N LEU A 136 12.09 16.24 -2.60
CA LEU A 136 10.85 15.51 -2.84
C LEU A 136 10.90 14.19 -2.06
N ALA A 137 9.72 13.67 -1.76
CA ALA A 137 9.61 12.42 -1.06
C ALA A 137 8.60 11.50 -1.73
N GLY A 138 8.58 10.26 -1.30
CA GLY A 138 7.57 9.29 -1.70
C GLY A 138 7.09 8.49 -0.50
N PRO A 139 5.85 7.97 -0.56
CA PRO A 139 5.40 6.98 0.40
C PRO A 139 6.13 5.65 0.16
N VAL A 140 6.50 4.99 1.24
CA VAL A 140 6.93 3.60 1.24
C VAL A 140 5.97 2.83 2.13
N LEU A 141 5.42 1.76 1.57
CA LEU A 141 4.54 0.82 2.26
C LEU A 141 5.29 -0.47 2.50
N ILE A 142 5.23 -0.96 3.74
CA ILE A 142 5.67 -2.31 4.09
C ILE A 142 4.44 -3.11 4.52
N LEU A 143 4.29 -4.27 3.91
CA LEU A 143 3.17 -5.17 4.12
C LEU A 143 3.62 -6.45 4.82
N GLU A 144 2.67 -7.17 5.39
CA GLU A 144 2.83 -8.51 5.92
C GLU A 144 1.79 -9.45 5.30
N ILE A 145 2.26 -10.55 4.72
CA ILE A 145 1.43 -11.64 4.18
C ILE A 145 1.92 -12.93 4.84
N ASN A 146 1.08 -13.61 5.61
CA ASN A 146 1.46 -14.87 6.27
C ASN A 146 2.80 -14.81 7.03
N ARG A 147 3.05 -13.73 7.78
CA ARG A 147 4.32 -13.43 8.50
C ARG A 147 5.54 -13.15 7.61
N VAL A 148 5.34 -13.07 6.30
CA VAL A 148 6.36 -12.66 5.34
C VAL A 148 6.25 -11.15 5.13
N THR A 149 7.35 -10.44 5.37
CA THR A 149 7.43 -9.00 5.08
C THR A 149 7.53 -8.78 3.58
N VAL A 150 6.77 -7.83 3.05
CA VAL A 150 6.80 -7.43 1.64
C VAL A 150 6.99 -5.93 1.54
N SER A 151 8.02 -5.49 0.80
CA SER A 151 8.21 -4.08 0.47
C SER A 151 7.50 -3.75 -0.83
N VAL A 152 6.74 -2.66 -0.82
CA VAL A 152 6.18 -2.08 -2.04
C VAL A 152 7.24 -1.14 -2.64
N LEU A 153 7.81 -1.53 -3.78
CA LEU A 153 8.87 -0.79 -4.47
C LEU A 153 8.33 0.50 -5.10
N ASN A 154 7.14 0.42 -5.68
CA ASN A 154 6.44 1.55 -6.27
C ASN A 154 4.93 1.34 -6.15
N TYR A 155 4.29 1.99 -5.16
CA TYR A 155 2.86 1.79 -4.89
C TYR A 155 1.99 2.19 -6.09
N LYS A 156 2.36 3.27 -6.80
CA LYS A 156 1.60 3.79 -7.93
C LYS A 156 1.57 2.78 -9.07
N LEU A 157 2.74 2.31 -9.50
CA LEU A 157 2.82 1.28 -10.53
C LEU A 157 2.21 -0.05 -10.08
N ALA A 158 2.32 -0.39 -8.80
CA ALA A 158 1.67 -1.58 -8.25
C ALA A 158 0.14 -1.51 -8.35
N PHE A 159 -0.47 -0.35 -8.08
CA PHE A 159 -1.91 -0.16 -8.28
C PHE A 159 -2.29 -0.11 -9.77
N GLU A 160 -1.55 0.64 -10.59
CA GLU A 160 -1.83 0.80 -12.03
C GLU A 160 -1.75 -0.52 -12.79
N ASN A 161 -0.84 -1.42 -12.41
CA ASN A 161 -0.70 -2.75 -13.01
C ASN A 161 -1.56 -3.83 -12.33
N GLY A 162 -2.36 -3.44 -11.32
CA GLY A 162 -3.24 -4.37 -10.60
C GLY A 162 -2.50 -5.41 -9.75
N GLU A 163 -1.26 -5.13 -9.36
CA GLU A 163 -0.50 -5.94 -8.39
C GLU A 163 -0.97 -5.70 -6.96
N LEU A 164 -1.37 -4.46 -6.66
CA LEU A 164 -2.09 -4.11 -5.43
C LEU A 164 -3.51 -3.65 -5.78
N ILE A 165 -4.44 -3.99 -4.91
CA ILE A 165 -5.84 -3.57 -5.01
C ILE A 165 -6.24 -2.96 -3.66
N ASN A 166 -6.48 -1.66 -3.67
CA ASN A 166 -6.98 -0.97 -2.50
C ASN A 166 -8.49 -1.29 -2.34
N PRO A 167 -8.91 -1.98 -1.26
CA PRO A 167 -10.32 -2.33 -1.08
C PRO A 167 -11.21 -1.11 -0.83
N ASN A 168 -10.62 0.02 -0.42
CA ASN A 168 -11.32 1.26 -0.09
C ASN A 168 -11.33 2.26 -1.27
N ARG A 169 -10.81 1.88 -2.44
CA ARG A 169 -10.80 2.80 -3.59
C ARG A 169 -12.22 3.06 -4.10
N PRO A 170 -12.52 4.28 -4.57
CA PRO A 170 -13.77 4.52 -5.27
C PRO A 170 -13.90 3.61 -6.50
N MET A 171 -15.14 3.26 -6.82
CA MET A 171 -15.46 2.60 -8.08
C MET A 171 -15.03 3.50 -9.24
N ASN A 172 -14.30 2.95 -10.21
CA ASN A 172 -13.90 3.72 -11.38
C ASN A 172 -15.00 3.72 -12.45
N ARG A 173 -14.87 4.62 -13.44
CA ARG A 173 -15.84 4.76 -14.54
C ARG A 173 -16.08 3.47 -15.32
N SER A 174 -15.03 2.70 -15.60
CA SER A 174 -15.16 1.45 -16.37
C SER A 174 -15.95 0.40 -15.59
N GLU A 175 -15.67 0.26 -14.30
CA GLU A 175 -16.40 -0.63 -13.38
C GLU A 175 -17.85 -0.22 -13.24
N ALA A 176 -18.11 1.09 -13.10
CA ALA A 176 -19.46 1.61 -13.03
C ALA A 176 -20.26 1.35 -14.32
N ILE A 177 -19.61 1.46 -15.48
CA ILE A 177 -20.23 1.13 -16.78
C ILE A 177 -20.49 -0.38 -16.90
N ALA A 178 -19.55 -1.23 -16.50
CA ALA A 178 -19.71 -2.68 -16.52
C ALA A 178 -20.86 -3.12 -15.60
N ALA A 179 -20.89 -2.61 -14.36
CA ALA A 179 -21.98 -2.84 -13.42
C ALA A 179 -23.32 -2.34 -13.96
N LEU A 180 -23.35 -1.19 -14.64
CA LEU A 180 -24.58 -0.67 -15.24
C LEU A 180 -25.09 -1.55 -16.39
N LYS A 181 -24.19 -2.11 -17.21
CA LYS A 181 -24.54 -3.08 -18.26
C LYS A 181 -25.13 -4.35 -17.68
N GLU A 182 -24.49 -4.92 -16.65
CA GLU A 182 -25.01 -6.10 -15.95
C GLU A 182 -26.42 -5.85 -15.38
N GLN A 183 -26.67 -4.68 -14.79
CA GLN A 183 -27.99 -4.32 -14.30
C GLN A 183 -29.02 -4.17 -15.44
N LYS A 184 -28.58 -3.69 -16.61
CA LYS A 184 -29.45 -3.62 -17.79
C LYS A 184 -29.79 -5.02 -18.29
N ASP A 185 -28.83 -5.94 -18.33
CA ASP A 185 -29.05 -7.34 -18.69
C ASP A 185 -30.03 -8.01 -17.72
N LEU A 186 -29.90 -7.77 -16.42
CA LEU A 186 -30.84 -8.30 -15.41
C LEU A 186 -32.27 -7.76 -15.61
N LEU A 187 -32.42 -6.49 -15.98
CA LEU A 187 -33.72 -5.91 -16.29
C LEU A 187 -34.33 -6.57 -17.54
N ASP A 188 -33.53 -6.74 -18.59
CA ASP A 188 -33.97 -7.32 -19.85
C ASP A 188 -34.32 -8.81 -19.69
N LEU A 189 -33.69 -9.51 -18.74
CA LEU A 189 -34.03 -10.87 -18.32
C LEU A 189 -35.24 -10.93 -17.36
N GLY A 190 -35.82 -9.80 -16.96
CA GLY A 190 -36.95 -9.74 -16.02
C GLY A 190 -36.60 -10.11 -14.58
N MET A 191 -35.31 -10.08 -14.22
CA MET A 191 -34.81 -10.41 -12.87
C MET A 191 -34.93 -9.24 -11.89
N ILE A 192 -35.03 -8.01 -12.42
CA ILE A 192 -35.24 -6.78 -11.64
C ILE A 192 -36.30 -5.90 -12.31
N THR A 193 -36.86 -4.96 -11.55
CA THR A 193 -37.83 -3.98 -12.06
C THR A 193 -37.15 -2.75 -12.68
N ASN A 194 -37.90 -1.99 -13.49
CA ASN A 194 -37.44 -0.69 -14.01
C ASN A 194 -37.03 0.28 -12.89
N GLU A 195 -37.73 0.28 -11.76
CA GLU A 195 -37.41 1.15 -10.61
C GLU A 195 -36.08 0.76 -9.95
N GLN A 196 -35.80 -0.55 -9.83
CA GLN A 196 -34.52 -1.05 -9.32
C GLN A 196 -33.38 -0.65 -10.26
N TYR A 197 -33.57 -0.79 -11.58
CA TYR A 197 -32.59 -0.36 -12.57
C TYR A 197 -32.33 1.15 -12.52
N GLU A 198 -33.36 2.00 -12.51
CA GLU A 198 -33.18 3.45 -12.49
C GLU A 198 -32.55 3.95 -11.18
N THR A 199 -32.87 3.32 -10.05
CA THR A 199 -32.16 3.53 -8.77
C THR A 199 -30.68 3.26 -8.94
N LYS A 200 -30.32 2.09 -9.49
CA LYS A 200 -28.92 1.69 -9.62
C LYS A 200 -28.16 2.55 -10.62
N LYS A 201 -28.80 2.93 -11.72
CA LYS A 201 -28.29 3.87 -12.72
C LYS A 201 -27.99 5.24 -12.12
N LYS A 202 -28.85 5.76 -11.23
CA LYS A 202 -28.61 7.03 -10.53
C LYS A 202 -27.43 6.95 -9.56
N GLU A 203 -27.27 5.83 -8.84
CA GLU A 203 -26.10 5.59 -8.00
C GLU A 203 -24.81 5.55 -8.81
N LEU A 204 -24.77 4.73 -9.86
CA LEU A 204 -23.57 4.50 -10.68
C LEU A 204 -23.19 5.72 -11.53
N SER A 205 -24.17 6.57 -11.90
CA SER A 205 -23.93 7.80 -12.67
C SER A 205 -22.91 8.74 -12.00
N LYS A 206 -22.79 8.70 -10.66
CA LYS A 206 -21.81 9.49 -9.89
C LYS A 206 -20.36 9.15 -10.23
N PHE A 207 -20.11 7.98 -10.80
CA PHE A 207 -18.78 7.50 -11.19
C PHE A 207 -18.56 7.53 -12.72
N ILE A 208 -19.59 7.88 -13.51
CA ILE A 208 -19.57 7.83 -14.98
C ILE A 208 -19.45 9.21 -15.62
N LYS A 209 -20.10 10.21 -15.01
CA LYS A 209 -20.18 11.59 -15.50
C LYS A 209 -19.05 12.46 -14.96
#